data_AF-A0A3A5SM69-F1
#
_entry.id   AF-A0A3A5SM69-F1
#
_cell.length_a   1.000
_cell.length_b   1.000
_cell.length_c   1.000
_cell.angle_alpha   90.00
_cell.angle_beta   90.00
_cell.angle_gamma   90.00
#
_symmetry.space_group_name_H-M   'P 1'
#
loop_
_entity.id
_entity.type
_entity.pdbx_description
1 polymer ?
#
loop_
_entity_poly.entity_id
_entity_poly.type
_entity_poly.pdbx_seq_one_letter_code
_entity_poly.pdbx_strand_id
1 'polypeptide(L)'
;MKKKFYSFWGVSQLLVGAMTIGLVSCEKSSELLYDFSETSESSIQSRAISVADSVSLFSNIDEFKKKPETKSYSYYPETDEFYSSNMYAVRELPFALKVRGGGVVGQPYLSTQGMRKELILSAYSSSKFYLKILPPSSGIPYLIYSKSYNKPLVCGQYNNDPNNKLVFVWDSEDISSGSWDLIPSTYKGYFNIENQTYLGTADPNNPWSVFNYSIEVKSNGQVGYAKYNKQPQQEFLLEFQDKFKVKEIAFEPKAVVTELDPVVVYSNGQTGAVAGPSNITIYAKKDVKDTSCYTEKGALKIPMANEEQMFLRPAIIAGQFIAPGNFSSGEMPDSTIFLPRAPYTSTTYEIPKTLSVTIPVEVDEPSLIKVTTYLKKYSVKADYTITMTYRNGNEANDREVKFKGSWYGIINTTSKAKPDEIVTIPLEEYMKSLSNNNLQ
;
A
#
# COMPACT_ATOMS: atom_id res chain seq x y z
N MET A 1 14.05 53.60 -3.36
CA MET A 1 13.98 54.71 -4.33
C MET A 1 12.81 54.45 -5.28
N LYS A 2 11.87 55.40 -5.36
CA LYS A 2 10.65 55.36 -6.20
C LYS A 2 10.95 55.83 -7.62
N LYS A 3 10.40 55.18 -8.66
CA LYS A 3 10.00 55.74 -9.97
C LYS A 3 9.02 54.73 -10.60
N LYS A 4 7.69 54.88 -10.43
CA LYS A 4 6.68 55.62 -11.23
C LYS A 4 6.68 55.27 -12.74
N PHE A 5 5.62 54.53 -13.13
CA PHE A 5 4.66 54.70 -14.23
C PHE A 5 5.13 55.28 -15.58
N TYR A 6 4.73 54.63 -16.68
CA TYR A 6 3.80 55.22 -17.66
C TYR A 6 3.02 54.12 -18.42
N SER A 7 1.70 54.26 -18.40
CA SER A 7 0.71 53.60 -19.27
C SER A 7 0.39 54.52 -20.44
N PHE A 8 0.16 53.99 -21.65
CA PHE A 8 -0.57 54.69 -22.69
C PHE A 8 -1.66 53.79 -23.28
N TRP A 9 -2.88 54.28 -23.18
CA TRP A 9 -4.06 53.90 -23.94
C TRP A 9 -3.99 54.53 -25.34
N GLY A 10 -4.57 53.86 -26.33
CA GLY A 10 -4.83 54.41 -27.66
C GLY A 10 -5.79 53.51 -28.44
N VAL A 11 -6.98 54.03 -28.70
CA VAL A 11 -8.17 53.37 -29.28
C VAL A 11 -8.29 53.71 -30.78
N SER A 12 -9.13 52.94 -31.49
CA SER A 12 -9.79 53.24 -32.79
C SER A 12 -9.03 52.81 -34.06
N GLN A 13 -9.63 52.29 -35.14
CA GLN A 13 -11.04 52.24 -35.58
C GLN A 13 -11.21 51.23 -36.75
N LEU A 14 -12.45 50.80 -36.97
CA LEU A 14 -13.00 49.97 -38.04
C LEU A 14 -12.54 50.29 -39.48
N LEU A 15 -12.54 49.27 -40.36
CA LEU A 15 -13.15 49.38 -41.70
C LEU A 15 -13.53 48.00 -42.28
N VAL A 16 -14.82 47.89 -42.60
CA VAL A 16 -15.48 46.78 -43.31
C VAL A 16 -15.36 47.02 -44.81
N GLY A 17 -15.14 45.96 -45.60
CA GLY A 17 -15.22 46.02 -47.06
C GLY A 17 -15.39 44.63 -47.66
N ALA A 18 -16.65 44.24 -47.91
CA ALA A 18 -17.01 43.09 -48.72
C ALA A 18 -17.02 43.50 -50.21
N MET A 19 -16.50 42.64 -51.09
CA MET A 19 -16.82 42.67 -52.52
C MET A 19 -16.73 41.24 -53.09
N THR A 20 -17.89 40.71 -53.45
CA THR A 20 -18.10 39.58 -54.37
C THR A 20 -18.44 40.13 -55.76
N ILE A 21 -17.76 39.66 -56.81
CA ILE A 21 -18.25 39.64 -58.20
C ILE A 21 -17.73 38.33 -58.84
N GLY A 22 -18.61 37.62 -59.54
CA GLY A 22 -18.29 36.40 -60.28
C GLY A 22 -18.39 36.55 -61.80
N LEU A 23 -18.37 35.37 -62.44
CA LEU A 23 -18.59 35.01 -63.86
C LEU A 23 -17.34 35.09 -64.79
N VAL A 24 -17.08 34.22 -65.78
CA VAL A 24 -17.66 32.97 -66.32
C VAL A 24 -16.72 32.45 -67.45
N SER A 25 -16.84 31.15 -67.80
CA SER A 25 -16.58 30.50 -69.11
C SER A 25 -15.19 29.93 -69.45
N CYS A 26 -15.12 28.64 -69.75
CA CYS A 26 -15.16 28.16 -71.15
C CYS A 26 -15.41 26.64 -71.21
N GLU A 27 -16.49 26.24 -71.89
CA GLU A 27 -16.72 24.87 -72.35
C GLU A 27 -15.80 24.53 -73.53
N LYS A 28 -15.48 23.24 -73.68
CA LYS A 28 -15.42 22.61 -75.00
C LYS A 28 -15.73 21.12 -74.91
N SER A 29 -16.63 20.74 -75.82
CA SER A 29 -17.28 19.46 -76.05
C SER A 29 -16.44 18.48 -76.86
N SER A 30 -16.76 17.20 -76.72
CA SER A 30 -16.74 16.22 -77.83
C SER A 30 -17.64 15.02 -77.50
N GLU A 31 -18.84 15.09 -78.07
CA GLU A 31 -19.71 14.01 -78.60
C GLU A 31 -18.92 12.86 -79.27
N LEU A 32 -19.36 11.61 -79.49
CA LEU A 32 -20.65 10.90 -79.44
C LEU A 32 -20.32 9.41 -79.67
N LEU A 33 -21.07 8.48 -79.10
CA LEU A 33 -21.83 7.45 -79.86
C LEU A 33 -22.70 6.63 -78.89
N TYR A 34 -24.01 6.73 -79.12
CA TYR A 34 -25.12 6.06 -78.46
C TYR A 34 -25.26 4.58 -78.90
N ASP A 35 -25.77 3.71 -78.01
CA ASP A 35 -27.04 3.01 -78.25
C ASP A 35 -27.71 2.54 -76.93
N PHE A 36 -29.05 2.52 -76.96
CA PHE A 36 -30.08 2.33 -75.91
C PHE A 36 -29.99 1.00 -75.12
N SER A 37 -30.39 0.88 -73.84
CA SER A 37 -31.77 1.04 -73.33
C SER A 37 -31.84 0.92 -71.79
N GLU A 38 -32.68 1.78 -71.21
CA GLU A 38 -33.44 1.76 -69.95
C GLU A 38 -33.03 0.89 -68.73
N THR A 39 -32.53 1.62 -67.71
CA THR A 39 -32.90 1.58 -66.28
C THR A 39 -32.96 0.25 -65.53
N SER A 40 -31.91 0.02 -64.73
CA SER A 40 -32.11 -0.27 -63.31
C SER A 40 -31.09 0.53 -62.49
N GLU A 41 -31.58 1.45 -61.66
CA GLU A 41 -30.78 2.13 -60.64
C GLU A 41 -30.30 1.09 -59.63
N SER A 42 -29.16 0.46 -59.91
CA SER A 42 -28.37 -0.15 -58.84
C SER A 42 -27.72 1.00 -58.07
N SER A 43 -28.34 1.36 -56.96
CA SER A 43 -27.70 2.20 -55.96
C SER A 43 -26.33 1.60 -55.63
N ILE A 44 -25.26 2.26 -56.06
CA ILE A 44 -23.94 1.99 -55.55
C ILE A 44 -23.96 2.48 -54.11
N GLN A 45 -24.37 1.58 -53.20
CA GLN A 45 -24.17 1.74 -51.78
C GLN A 45 -22.65 1.77 -51.59
N SER A 46 -22.07 2.97 -51.51
CA SER A 46 -20.73 3.14 -50.99
C SER A 46 -20.73 2.56 -49.58
N ARG A 47 -20.24 1.33 -49.42
CA ARG A 47 -19.89 0.84 -48.09
C ARG A 47 -18.78 1.75 -47.61
N ALA A 48 -19.13 2.71 -46.76
CA ALA A 48 -18.14 3.41 -45.96
C ALA A 48 -17.43 2.33 -45.15
N ILE A 49 -16.24 1.94 -45.60
CA ILE A 49 -15.30 1.21 -44.76
C ILE A 49 -15.00 2.21 -43.65
N SER A 50 -15.47 1.96 -42.43
CA SER A 50 -15.00 2.69 -41.26
C SER A 50 -13.52 2.37 -41.14
N VAL A 51 -12.66 3.19 -41.75
CA VAL A 51 -11.21 3.07 -41.59
C VAL A 51 -10.94 3.43 -40.13
N ALA A 52 -10.75 2.41 -39.30
CA ALA A 52 -10.28 2.63 -37.94
C ALA A 52 -8.95 3.39 -38.03
N ASP A 53 -8.83 4.49 -37.30
CA ASP A 53 -7.61 5.29 -37.31
C ASP A 53 -6.43 4.43 -36.84
N SER A 54 -5.31 4.58 -37.53
CA SER A 54 -4.09 3.86 -37.22
C SER A 54 -3.28 4.62 -36.17
N VAL A 55 -2.50 3.89 -35.37
CA VAL A 55 -1.69 4.48 -34.30
C VAL A 55 -0.20 4.34 -34.59
N SER A 56 0.56 5.34 -34.15
CA SER A 56 2.03 5.41 -34.22
C SER A 56 2.63 5.66 -32.83
N LEU A 57 3.88 5.26 -32.64
CA LEU A 57 4.64 5.57 -31.43
C LEU A 57 4.90 7.07 -31.34
N PHE A 58 4.94 7.59 -30.12
CA PHE A 58 5.19 9.01 -29.88
C PHE A 58 6.25 9.21 -28.80
N SER A 59 7.20 10.09 -29.09
CA SER A 59 8.18 10.64 -28.16
C SER A 59 8.52 12.05 -28.63
N ASN A 60 8.63 12.99 -27.71
CA ASN A 60 9.10 14.35 -27.99
C ASN A 60 10.33 14.71 -27.17
N ILE A 61 11.04 13.71 -26.62
CA ILE A 61 12.18 13.93 -25.73
C ILE A 61 13.30 14.75 -26.39
N ASP A 62 13.48 14.61 -27.70
CA ASP A 62 14.52 15.30 -28.48
C ASP A 62 14.20 16.78 -28.73
N GLU A 63 12.93 17.18 -28.58
CA GLU A 63 12.51 18.59 -28.70
C GLU A 63 12.95 19.42 -27.48
N PHE A 64 13.27 18.75 -26.36
CA PHE A 64 13.64 19.40 -25.10
C PHE A 64 15.15 19.37 -24.90
N LYS A 65 15.79 20.55 -24.98
CA LYS A 65 17.22 20.74 -24.69
C LYS A 65 17.60 20.36 -23.26
N LYS A 66 16.64 20.46 -22.34
CA LYS A 66 16.80 20.13 -20.93
C LYS A 66 15.73 19.14 -20.54
N LYS A 67 16.18 17.95 -20.16
CA LYS A 67 15.31 16.91 -19.62
C LYS A 67 15.03 17.24 -18.16
N PRO A 68 13.82 17.00 -17.64
CA PRO A 68 13.63 16.90 -16.20
C PRO A 68 14.61 15.83 -15.71
N GLU A 69 15.19 16.02 -14.51
CA GLU A 69 16.22 15.12 -13.99
C GLU A 69 15.75 13.67 -14.13
N THR A 70 16.36 12.95 -15.07
CA THR A 70 16.07 11.54 -15.31
C THR A 70 16.63 10.83 -14.09
N LYS A 71 15.75 10.46 -13.16
CA LYS A 71 16.14 9.79 -11.91
C LYS A 71 16.65 8.40 -12.29
N SER A 72 17.95 8.30 -12.54
CA SER A 72 18.64 7.03 -12.78
C SER A 72 18.42 6.15 -11.55
N TYR A 73 17.56 5.14 -11.69
CA TYR A 73 16.84 4.47 -10.61
C TYR A 73 16.10 5.48 -9.73
N SER A 74 14.78 5.56 -9.85
CA SER A 74 13.96 6.31 -8.90
C SER A 74 14.11 5.70 -7.50
N TYR A 75 15.14 6.19 -6.81
CA TYR A 75 15.56 5.85 -5.47
C TYR A 75 14.72 6.74 -4.56
N TYR A 76 13.81 6.13 -3.80
CA TYR A 76 12.96 6.80 -2.80
C TYR A 76 13.41 6.44 -1.37
N PRO A 77 14.69 6.63 -1.02
CA PRO A 77 15.26 6.09 0.23
C PRO A 77 14.68 6.73 1.48
N GLU A 78 14.29 8.00 1.39
CA GLU A 78 13.75 8.75 2.52
C GLU A 78 12.42 8.14 3.01
N THR A 79 11.72 7.41 2.12
CA THR A 79 10.42 6.79 2.41
C THR A 79 10.45 5.27 2.42
N ASP A 80 11.37 4.63 1.69
CA ASP A 80 11.44 3.18 1.51
C ASP A 80 12.87 2.71 1.15
N GLU A 81 13.62 2.30 2.17
CA GLU A 81 15.00 1.77 2.05
C GLU A 81 15.10 0.55 1.13
N PHE A 82 14.04 -0.26 1.06
CA PHE A 82 14.02 -1.50 0.28
C PHE A 82 13.31 -1.33 -1.06
N TYR A 83 12.98 -0.10 -1.48
CA TYR A 83 12.21 0.16 -2.67
C TYR A 83 12.81 -0.51 -3.91
N SER A 84 14.08 -0.22 -4.23
CA SER A 84 14.72 -0.74 -5.44
C SER A 84 14.87 -2.26 -5.42
N SER A 85 15.22 -2.86 -4.27
CA SER A 85 15.31 -4.32 -4.14
C SER A 85 13.94 -4.99 -4.27
N ASN A 86 12.89 -4.40 -3.68
CA ASN A 86 11.54 -4.93 -3.74
C ASN A 86 10.96 -4.82 -5.16
N MET A 87 11.17 -3.68 -5.83
CA MET A 87 10.79 -3.50 -7.25
C MET A 87 11.49 -4.53 -8.14
N TYR A 88 12.77 -4.83 -7.89
CA TYR A 88 13.49 -5.87 -8.60
C TYR A 88 12.96 -7.28 -8.31
N ALA A 89 12.55 -7.56 -7.07
CA ALA A 89 11.98 -8.85 -6.68
C ALA A 89 10.61 -9.12 -7.34
N VAL A 90 9.83 -8.08 -7.64
CA VAL A 90 8.53 -8.22 -8.30
C VAL A 90 8.58 -8.16 -9.83
N ARG A 91 9.77 -8.05 -10.43
CA ARG A 91 9.95 -8.08 -11.89
C ARG A 91 9.24 -9.30 -12.49
N GLU A 92 8.61 -9.17 -13.64
CA GLU A 92 7.95 -10.26 -14.38
C GLU A 92 6.78 -10.95 -13.63
N LEU A 93 6.44 -10.51 -12.41
CA LEU A 93 5.24 -10.97 -11.74
C LEU A 93 4.00 -10.27 -12.31
N PRO A 94 2.93 -11.02 -12.60
CA PRO A 94 1.67 -10.46 -13.08
C PRO A 94 0.98 -9.61 -12.00
N PHE A 95 0.58 -8.41 -12.39
CA PHE A 95 -0.30 -7.53 -11.62
C PHE A 95 -1.39 -6.92 -12.50
N ALA A 96 -2.51 -6.55 -11.89
CA ALA A 96 -3.48 -5.65 -12.52
C ALA A 96 -3.18 -4.20 -12.14
N LEU A 97 -3.53 -3.27 -13.02
CA LEU A 97 -3.45 -1.84 -12.76
C LEU A 97 -4.83 -1.33 -12.38
N LYS A 98 -5.02 -0.98 -11.11
CA LYS A 98 -6.30 -0.51 -10.58
C LYS A 98 -6.23 0.97 -10.20
N VAL A 99 -6.99 1.81 -10.88
CA VAL A 99 -7.03 3.26 -10.58
C VAL A 99 -7.62 3.49 -9.18
N ARG A 100 -7.08 4.47 -8.44
CA ARG A 100 -7.54 4.80 -7.08
C ARG A 100 -8.94 5.38 -7.08
N GLY A 101 -9.28 6.19 -8.07
CA GLY A 101 -10.62 6.74 -8.20
C GLY A 101 -10.84 7.56 -9.47
N GLY A 102 -12.09 7.95 -9.70
CA GLY A 102 -12.53 8.61 -10.93
C GLY A 102 -12.72 7.63 -12.10
N GLY A 103 -12.82 8.16 -13.31
CA GLY A 103 -13.18 7.36 -14.49
C GLY A 103 -14.64 6.93 -14.51
N VAL A 104 -14.89 5.70 -14.99
CA VAL A 104 -16.22 5.10 -15.08
C VAL A 104 -16.53 4.32 -13.80
N VAL A 105 -17.68 4.59 -13.20
CA VAL A 105 -18.13 3.94 -11.96
C VAL A 105 -18.18 2.43 -12.14
N GLY A 106 -17.58 1.70 -11.20
CA GLY A 106 -17.54 0.23 -11.21
C GLY A 106 -16.50 -0.37 -12.17
N GLN A 107 -15.70 0.44 -12.86
CA GLN A 107 -14.66 -0.02 -13.79
C GLN A 107 -13.27 0.48 -13.38
N PRO A 108 -12.63 -0.09 -12.35
CA PRO A 108 -11.39 0.46 -11.81
C PRO A 108 -10.12 -0.08 -12.49
N TYR A 109 -10.20 -1.07 -13.38
CA TYR A 109 -9.01 -1.74 -13.92
C TYR A 109 -8.65 -1.27 -15.32
N LEU A 110 -7.39 -0.96 -15.57
CA LEU A 110 -6.89 -0.79 -16.94
C LEU A 110 -6.92 -2.13 -17.68
N SER A 111 -7.45 -2.11 -18.91
CA SER A 111 -7.61 -3.29 -19.74
C SER A 111 -7.16 -3.05 -21.18
N THR A 112 -6.48 -4.04 -21.75
CA THR A 112 -6.16 -4.09 -23.18
C THR A 112 -7.37 -4.53 -23.99
N GLN A 113 -7.51 -3.98 -25.20
CA GLN A 113 -8.50 -4.38 -26.21
C GLN A 113 -7.86 -5.13 -27.40
N GLY A 114 -6.55 -5.39 -27.32
CA GLY A 114 -5.72 -5.84 -28.43
C GLY A 114 -4.45 -5.01 -28.57
N MET A 115 -3.50 -5.52 -29.36
CA MET A 115 -2.34 -4.73 -29.80
C MET A 115 -2.82 -3.56 -30.68
N ARG A 116 -2.12 -2.42 -30.60
CA ARG A 116 -2.44 -1.18 -31.33
C ARG A 116 -3.81 -0.57 -31.03
N LYS A 117 -4.40 -0.89 -29.88
CA LYS A 117 -5.67 -0.34 -29.42
C LYS A 117 -5.53 0.31 -28.06
N GLU A 118 -6.12 1.49 -27.89
CA GLU A 118 -6.14 2.25 -26.64
C GLU A 118 -6.58 1.38 -25.44
N LEU A 119 -5.88 1.54 -24.32
CA LEU A 119 -6.32 0.97 -23.04
C LEU A 119 -7.64 1.60 -22.60
N ILE A 120 -8.49 0.80 -21.97
CA ILE A 120 -9.76 1.26 -21.40
C ILE A 120 -9.87 0.86 -19.94
N LEU A 121 -10.90 1.38 -19.28
CA LEU A 121 -11.36 0.85 -18.01
C LEU A 121 -12.24 -0.40 -18.17
N SER A 122 -12.12 -1.29 -17.19
CA SER A 122 -12.89 -2.53 -17.06
C SER A 122 -13.30 -2.75 -15.60
N ALA A 123 -14.45 -3.40 -15.42
CA ALA A 123 -14.91 -3.87 -14.10
C ALA A 123 -14.05 -5.02 -13.55
N TYR A 124 -13.37 -5.74 -14.44
CA TYR A 124 -12.63 -6.95 -14.10
C TYR A 124 -11.13 -6.76 -14.33
N SER A 125 -10.33 -7.40 -13.48
CA SER A 125 -8.87 -7.42 -13.58
C SER A 125 -8.36 -8.45 -14.61
N SER A 126 -9.07 -8.64 -15.73
CA SER A 126 -8.77 -9.65 -16.76
C SER A 126 -7.45 -9.39 -17.47
N SER A 127 -7.10 -8.13 -17.69
CA SER A 127 -5.80 -7.74 -18.23
C SER A 127 -4.76 -7.72 -17.12
N LYS A 128 -3.68 -8.47 -17.31
CA LYS A 128 -2.50 -8.45 -16.45
C LYS A 128 -1.32 -7.83 -17.17
N PHE A 129 -0.47 -7.17 -16.40
CA PHE A 129 0.78 -6.58 -16.82
C PHE A 129 1.92 -7.12 -15.97
N TYR A 130 3.15 -6.91 -16.40
CA TYR A 130 4.33 -7.22 -15.62
C TYR A 130 5.45 -6.20 -15.89
N LEU A 131 6.38 -6.05 -14.94
CA LEU A 131 7.53 -5.16 -15.11
C LEU A 131 8.69 -5.91 -15.75
N LYS A 132 9.37 -5.28 -16.70
CA LYS A 132 10.70 -5.71 -17.15
C LYS A 132 11.69 -4.61 -16.79
N ILE A 133 12.77 -5.01 -16.13
CA ILE A 133 13.82 -4.10 -15.65
C ILE A 133 15.05 -4.37 -16.50
N LEU A 134 15.47 -3.36 -17.26
CA LEU A 134 16.65 -3.42 -18.10
C LEU A 134 17.93 -3.09 -17.29
N PRO A 135 19.12 -3.38 -17.84
CA PRO A 135 20.36 -2.88 -17.24
C PRO A 135 20.34 -1.35 -17.09
N PRO A 136 21.00 -0.80 -16.05
CA PRO A 136 21.09 0.65 -15.80
C PRO A 136 21.50 1.46 -17.04
N SER A 137 22.36 0.90 -17.89
CA SER A 137 22.87 1.52 -19.11
C SER A 137 21.80 1.84 -20.16
N SER A 138 20.61 1.26 -20.05
CA SER A 138 19.48 1.57 -20.94
C SER A 138 18.88 2.96 -20.69
N GLY A 139 19.06 3.53 -19.49
CA GLY A 139 18.40 4.78 -19.09
C GLY A 139 16.87 4.67 -18.93
N ILE A 140 16.30 3.46 -19.01
CA ILE A 140 14.87 3.20 -18.84
C ILE A 140 14.62 2.68 -17.42
N PRO A 141 13.81 3.37 -16.58
CA PRO A 141 13.56 2.90 -15.21
C PRO A 141 12.78 1.58 -15.20
N TYR A 142 11.61 1.56 -15.84
CA TYR A 142 10.78 0.38 -15.97
C TYR A 142 10.16 0.29 -17.36
N LEU A 143 10.06 -0.93 -17.87
CA LEU A 143 9.12 -1.26 -18.93
C LEU A 143 7.90 -1.95 -18.31
N ILE A 144 6.71 -1.63 -18.81
CA ILE A 144 5.48 -2.34 -18.47
C ILE A 144 5.08 -3.17 -19.69
N TYR A 145 4.82 -4.45 -19.51
CA TYR A 145 4.42 -5.36 -20.59
C TYR A 145 3.03 -5.90 -20.34
N SER A 146 2.25 -6.10 -21.40
CA SER A 146 1.04 -6.90 -21.33
C SER A 146 1.38 -8.38 -21.18
N LYS A 147 0.78 -9.06 -20.19
CA LYS A 147 1.03 -10.48 -19.96
C LYS A 147 0.44 -11.36 -21.06
N SER A 148 -0.73 -11.01 -21.59
CA SER A 148 -1.43 -11.81 -22.62
C SER A 148 -0.74 -11.73 -23.99
N TYR A 149 -0.21 -10.56 -24.34
CA TYR A 149 0.44 -10.34 -25.64
C TYR A 149 1.95 -10.49 -25.58
N ASN A 150 2.55 -10.44 -24.39
CA ASN A 150 4.01 -10.42 -24.20
C ASN A 150 4.66 -9.31 -25.04
N LYS A 151 4.11 -8.09 -24.93
CA LYS A 151 4.50 -6.91 -25.69
C LYS A 151 4.49 -5.65 -24.81
N PRO A 152 5.32 -4.64 -25.11
CA PRO A 152 5.44 -3.45 -24.29
C PRO A 152 4.19 -2.59 -24.32
N LEU A 153 3.91 -1.94 -23.20
CA LEU A 153 3.01 -0.82 -23.09
C LEU A 153 3.78 0.46 -23.46
N VAL A 154 3.22 1.25 -24.37
CA VAL A 154 3.91 2.37 -25.02
C VAL A 154 3.03 3.63 -25.05
N CYS A 155 3.69 4.78 -25.17
CA CYS A 155 3.02 6.02 -25.55
C CYS A 155 2.92 6.14 -27.07
N GLY A 156 1.77 6.58 -27.56
CA GLY A 156 1.61 6.92 -28.97
C GLY A 156 0.46 7.86 -29.23
N GLN A 157 0.14 8.00 -30.50
CA GLN A 157 -0.86 8.94 -30.99
C GLN A 157 -1.66 8.33 -32.14
N TYR A 158 -2.87 8.85 -32.31
CA TYR A 158 -3.68 8.62 -33.49
C TYR A 158 -3.07 9.34 -34.69
N ASN A 159 -3.07 8.72 -35.87
CA ASN A 159 -2.50 9.33 -37.06
C ASN A 159 -3.39 10.47 -37.60
N ASN A 160 -4.71 10.36 -37.45
CA ASN A 160 -5.65 11.43 -37.85
C ASN A 160 -5.90 12.46 -36.73
N ASP A 161 -5.58 12.16 -35.47
CA ASP A 161 -5.62 13.10 -34.34
C ASP A 161 -4.36 13.00 -33.46
N PRO A 162 -3.22 13.54 -33.93
CA PRO A 162 -1.96 13.44 -33.20
C PRO A 162 -1.99 14.20 -31.87
N ASN A 163 -2.94 15.09 -31.61
CA ASN A 163 -3.03 15.81 -30.33
C ASN A 163 -3.53 14.91 -29.20
N ASN A 164 -4.28 13.85 -29.52
CA ASN A 164 -4.79 12.90 -28.54
C ASN A 164 -3.77 11.77 -28.32
N LYS A 165 -2.93 11.92 -27.28
CA LYS A 165 -1.97 10.90 -26.86
C LYS A 165 -2.65 9.79 -26.08
N LEU A 166 -2.27 8.56 -26.36
CA LEU A 166 -2.86 7.37 -25.75
C LEU A 166 -1.80 6.39 -25.21
N VAL A 167 -2.25 5.50 -24.34
CA VAL A 167 -1.49 4.38 -23.80
C VAL A 167 -2.04 3.10 -24.42
N PHE A 168 -1.18 2.23 -24.94
CA PHE A 168 -1.61 0.97 -25.53
C PHE A 168 -0.49 -0.06 -25.62
N VAL A 169 -0.85 -1.30 -26.00
CA VAL A 169 0.10 -2.40 -26.19
C VAL A 169 0.61 -2.37 -27.63
N TRP A 170 1.93 -2.30 -27.82
CA TRP A 170 2.55 -2.33 -29.15
C TRP A 170 2.52 -3.72 -29.79
N ASP A 171 2.76 -3.80 -31.10
CA ASP A 171 2.81 -5.06 -31.87
C ASP A 171 4.23 -5.58 -32.11
N SER A 172 5.27 -4.81 -31.75
CA SER A 172 6.68 -5.19 -31.86
C SER A 172 7.44 -4.98 -30.55
N GLU A 173 8.74 -5.30 -30.54
CA GLU A 173 9.65 -5.07 -29.41
C GLU A 173 10.21 -3.65 -29.36
N ASP A 174 9.71 -2.73 -30.19
CA ASP A 174 10.09 -1.32 -30.12
C ASP A 174 9.60 -0.71 -28.80
N ILE A 175 10.56 -0.23 -28.01
CA ILE A 175 10.37 0.36 -26.68
C ILE A 175 10.67 1.87 -26.66
N SER A 176 10.82 2.50 -27.82
CA SER A 176 11.24 3.91 -27.97
C SER A 176 10.37 4.91 -27.20
N SER A 177 9.10 4.57 -26.94
CA SER A 177 8.17 5.36 -26.12
C SER A 177 7.64 4.62 -24.88
N GLY A 178 8.24 3.47 -24.56
CA GLY A 178 7.84 2.56 -23.49
C GLY A 178 8.59 2.74 -22.17
N SER A 179 9.21 3.91 -21.94
CA SER A 179 9.97 4.19 -20.72
C SER A 179 9.06 4.77 -19.63
N TRP A 180 8.90 4.04 -18.53
CA TRP A 180 8.00 4.39 -17.44
C TRP A 180 8.76 4.56 -16.12
N ASP A 181 8.42 5.58 -15.35
CA ASP A 181 8.74 5.67 -13.93
C ASP A 181 7.50 5.40 -13.08
N LEU A 182 7.72 4.79 -11.91
CA LEU A 182 6.68 4.41 -10.97
C LEU A 182 6.89 5.19 -9.68
N ILE A 183 6.26 6.36 -9.58
CA ILE A 183 6.41 7.27 -8.46
C ILE A 183 5.45 6.85 -7.35
N PRO A 184 5.92 6.47 -6.14
CA PRO A 184 5.06 6.11 -5.03
C PRO A 184 4.06 7.21 -4.67
N SER A 185 2.79 6.82 -4.50
CA SER A 185 1.77 7.67 -3.90
C SER A 185 1.91 7.70 -2.37
N THR A 186 1.18 8.60 -1.73
CA THR A 186 0.94 8.56 -0.28
C THR A 186 0.11 7.33 0.14
N TYR A 187 -0.60 6.69 -0.79
CA TYR A 187 -1.36 5.47 -0.55
C TYR A 187 -0.52 4.24 -0.89
N LYS A 188 -0.28 3.37 0.10
CA LYS A 188 0.51 2.14 -0.09
C LYS A 188 -0.03 1.27 -1.22
N GLY A 189 0.87 0.85 -2.09
CA GLY A 189 0.61 0.06 -3.29
C GLY A 189 0.25 0.88 -4.52
N TYR A 190 -0.10 2.16 -4.37
CA TYR A 190 -0.47 3.03 -5.48
C TYR A 190 0.72 3.82 -6.01
N PHE A 191 0.78 3.97 -7.32
CA PHE A 191 1.84 4.66 -8.03
C PHE A 191 1.28 5.58 -9.09
N ASN A 192 1.91 6.74 -9.25
CA ASN A 192 1.81 7.49 -10.48
C ASN A 192 2.71 6.84 -11.55
N ILE A 193 2.17 6.61 -12.73
CA ILE A 193 2.89 5.99 -13.85
C ILE A 193 3.25 7.09 -14.84
N GLU A 194 4.53 7.45 -14.86
CA GLU A 194 5.03 8.62 -15.56
C GLU A 194 5.84 8.21 -16.80
N ASN A 195 5.49 8.73 -17.97
CA ASN A 195 6.20 8.42 -19.21
C ASN A 195 7.45 9.31 -19.35
N GLN A 196 8.62 8.68 -19.42
CA GLN A 196 9.91 9.39 -19.47
C GLN A 196 10.27 9.90 -20.87
N THR A 197 9.43 9.65 -21.86
CA THR A 197 9.62 10.06 -23.27
C THR A 197 8.58 11.07 -23.76
N TYR A 198 7.55 11.36 -22.94
CA TYR A 198 6.53 12.35 -23.23
C TYR A 198 6.62 13.51 -22.24
N LEU A 199 7.20 14.62 -22.73
CA LEU A 199 7.47 15.83 -21.98
C LEU A 199 6.45 16.94 -22.28
N GLY A 200 6.15 17.73 -21.26
CA GLY A 200 5.39 18.98 -21.35
C GLY A 200 6.12 20.13 -20.69
N THR A 201 5.70 21.36 -20.97
CA THR A 201 6.21 22.56 -20.29
C THR A 201 5.04 23.32 -19.66
N ALA A 202 5.17 23.72 -18.39
CA ALA A 202 4.13 24.50 -17.72
C ALA A 202 4.19 25.99 -18.08
N ASP A 203 5.39 26.47 -18.42
CA ASP A 203 5.67 27.81 -18.90
C ASP A 203 6.74 27.72 -20.01
N PRO A 204 6.38 28.00 -21.28
CA PRO A 204 7.32 27.98 -22.40
C PRO A 204 8.56 28.87 -22.21
N ASN A 205 8.46 29.91 -21.37
CA ASN A 205 9.57 30.82 -21.08
C ASN A 205 10.45 30.38 -19.90
N ASN A 206 10.06 29.31 -19.20
CA ASN A 206 10.82 28.75 -18.09
C ASN A 206 11.33 27.34 -18.45
N PRO A 207 12.62 27.20 -18.83
CA PRO A 207 13.23 25.91 -19.15
C PRO A 207 13.25 24.89 -18.00
N TRP A 208 12.94 25.32 -16.77
CA TRP A 208 12.84 24.46 -15.58
C TRP A 208 11.41 24.00 -15.30
N SER A 209 10.44 24.47 -16.07
CA SER A 209 9.03 24.09 -15.91
C SER A 209 8.66 22.80 -16.66
N VAL A 210 9.66 22.12 -17.23
CA VAL A 210 9.51 20.85 -17.94
C VAL A 210 9.09 19.76 -16.97
N PHE A 211 8.11 18.97 -17.37
CA PHE A 211 7.62 17.82 -16.61
C PHE A 211 7.34 16.65 -17.53
N ASN A 212 7.27 15.45 -16.96
CA ASN A 212 6.85 14.26 -17.67
C ASN A 212 5.34 14.07 -17.53
N TYR A 213 4.69 13.64 -18.59
CA TYR A 213 3.28 13.32 -18.56
C TYR A 213 3.03 11.99 -17.85
N SER A 214 1.97 11.94 -17.06
CA SER A 214 1.55 10.74 -16.33
C SER A 214 0.25 10.19 -16.88
N ILE A 215 0.06 8.87 -16.77
CA ILE A 215 -1.19 8.22 -17.17
C ILE A 215 -2.34 8.79 -16.35
N GLU A 216 -3.44 9.14 -17.01
CA GLU A 216 -4.65 9.62 -16.37
C GLU A 216 -5.89 8.95 -16.98
N VAL A 217 -6.82 8.55 -16.11
CA VAL A 217 -8.13 8.05 -16.51
C VAL A 217 -9.13 9.19 -16.63
N LYS A 218 -9.77 9.31 -17.80
CA LYS A 218 -10.81 10.30 -18.08
C LYS A 218 -12.19 9.79 -17.65
N SER A 219 -13.12 10.72 -17.41
CA SER A 219 -14.50 10.42 -16.96
C SER A 219 -15.30 9.54 -17.92
N ASN A 220 -14.96 9.57 -19.21
CA ASN A 220 -15.56 8.73 -20.25
C ASN A 220 -14.94 7.32 -20.37
N GLY A 221 -14.00 6.96 -19.50
CA GLY A 221 -13.34 5.64 -19.47
C GLY A 221 -12.11 5.53 -20.38
N GLN A 222 -11.77 6.58 -21.12
CA GLN A 222 -10.55 6.66 -21.90
C GLN A 222 -9.32 6.83 -21.01
N VAL A 223 -8.17 6.41 -21.52
CA VAL A 223 -6.88 6.47 -20.82
C VAL A 223 -5.96 7.38 -21.61
N GLY A 224 -5.62 8.52 -21.01
CA GLY A 224 -4.77 9.53 -21.62
C GLY A 224 -3.63 9.92 -20.71
N TYR A 225 -3.23 11.19 -20.84
CA TYR A 225 -2.13 11.74 -20.09
C TYR A 225 -2.47 13.11 -19.52
N ALA A 226 -1.94 13.40 -18.34
CA ALA A 226 -2.00 14.72 -17.73
C ALA A 226 -0.73 15.00 -16.90
N LYS A 227 -0.53 16.25 -16.51
CA LYS A 227 0.48 16.61 -15.53
C LYS A 227 0.10 16.03 -14.16
N TYR A 228 0.99 15.30 -13.52
CA TYR A 228 0.72 14.73 -12.20
C TYR A 228 0.45 15.82 -11.16
N ASN A 229 -0.73 15.76 -10.57
CA ASN A 229 -1.20 16.66 -9.51
C ASN A 229 -1.88 15.88 -8.37
N LYS A 230 -1.49 14.60 -8.18
CA LYS A 230 -1.93 13.70 -7.10
C LYS A 230 -3.43 13.41 -7.11
N GLN A 231 -4.06 13.48 -8.27
CA GLN A 231 -5.47 13.16 -8.40
C GLN A 231 -5.71 11.64 -8.36
N PRO A 232 -6.85 11.17 -7.82
CA PRO A 232 -7.18 9.75 -7.79
C PRO A 232 -7.11 9.04 -9.15
N GLN A 233 -7.36 9.77 -10.23
CA GLN A 233 -7.35 9.31 -11.62
C GLN A 233 -5.96 9.00 -12.17
N GLN A 234 -4.91 9.44 -11.47
CA GLN A 234 -3.50 9.34 -11.89
C GLN A 234 -2.72 8.31 -11.06
N GLU A 235 -3.36 7.68 -10.08
CA GLU A 235 -2.70 6.78 -9.13
C GLU A 235 -3.24 5.37 -9.28
N PHE A 236 -2.35 4.41 -9.54
CA PHE A 236 -2.71 3.05 -9.87
C PHE A 236 -2.09 2.07 -8.87
N LEU A 237 -2.92 1.23 -8.26
CA LEU A 237 -2.47 0.11 -7.45
C LEU A 237 -1.89 -0.96 -8.36
N LEU A 238 -0.65 -1.39 -8.07
CA LEU A 238 -0.09 -2.62 -8.61
C LEU A 238 -0.67 -3.80 -7.82
N GLU A 239 -1.77 -4.36 -8.31
CA GLU A 239 -2.47 -5.47 -7.66
C GLU A 239 -1.88 -6.81 -8.11
N PHE A 240 -0.86 -7.28 -7.40
CA PHE A 240 -0.17 -8.53 -7.69
C PHE A 240 -1.06 -9.76 -7.49
N GLN A 241 -0.95 -10.72 -8.41
CA GLN A 241 -1.64 -12.01 -8.31
C GLN A 241 -0.87 -13.02 -7.44
N ASP A 242 0.45 -13.05 -7.58
CA ASP A 242 1.32 -13.93 -6.83
C ASP A 242 1.47 -13.47 -5.38
N LYS A 243 1.44 -14.44 -4.47
CA LYS A 243 1.54 -14.21 -3.03
C LYS A 243 2.91 -14.63 -2.50
N PHE A 244 3.43 -13.89 -1.53
CA PHE A 244 4.73 -14.14 -0.90
C PHE A 244 4.54 -14.85 0.46
N LYS A 245 5.45 -15.76 0.79
CA LYS A 245 5.48 -16.44 2.10
C LYS A 245 6.31 -15.62 3.08
N VAL A 246 5.83 -15.43 4.30
CA VAL A 246 6.63 -14.77 5.34
C VAL A 246 7.72 -15.73 5.80
N LYS A 247 8.97 -15.31 5.62
CA LYS A 247 10.15 -16.03 6.07
C LYS A 247 10.44 -15.72 7.53
N GLU A 248 10.39 -14.45 7.90
CA GLU A 248 10.67 -13.98 9.26
C GLU A 248 10.09 -12.59 9.54
N ILE A 249 9.90 -12.30 10.83
CA ILE A 249 9.66 -10.97 11.38
C ILE A 249 10.74 -10.74 12.44
N ALA A 250 11.73 -9.93 12.10
CA ALA A 250 12.85 -9.61 12.98
C ALA A 250 12.60 -8.28 13.69
N PHE A 251 12.54 -8.30 15.02
CA PHE A 251 12.38 -7.10 15.83
C PHE A 251 13.73 -6.47 16.15
N GLU A 252 13.79 -5.14 16.09
CA GLU A 252 14.93 -4.39 16.59
C GLU A 252 15.04 -4.56 18.12
N PRO A 253 16.26 -4.65 18.69
CA PRO A 253 16.44 -4.86 20.11
C PRO A 253 15.98 -3.66 20.96
N LYS A 254 15.96 -2.47 20.37
CA LYS A 254 15.50 -1.24 21.03
C LYS A 254 13.99 -1.08 20.81
N ALA A 255 13.25 -1.05 21.91
CA ALA A 255 11.82 -0.78 21.93
C ALA A 255 11.48 0.31 22.95
N VAL A 256 10.34 0.95 22.77
CA VAL A 256 9.76 1.85 23.77
C VAL A 256 8.80 1.02 24.63
N VAL A 257 9.11 0.91 25.91
CA VAL A 257 8.28 0.21 26.90
C VAL A 257 7.79 1.23 27.93
N THR A 258 6.47 1.36 28.04
CA THR A 258 5.82 2.27 28.99
C THR A 258 4.99 1.46 29.96
N GLU A 259 5.30 1.53 31.25
CA GLU A 259 4.46 0.97 32.31
C GLU A 259 3.14 1.76 32.38
N LEU A 260 2.02 1.05 32.42
CA LEU A 260 0.67 1.59 32.51
C LEU A 260 0.09 1.34 33.90
N ASP A 261 -1.08 1.90 34.16
CA ASP A 261 -1.85 1.59 35.37
C ASP A 261 -2.00 0.08 35.56
N PRO A 262 -1.74 -0.41 36.79
CA PRO A 262 -1.68 -1.85 37.05
C PRO A 262 -3.05 -2.50 36.91
N VAL A 263 -3.04 -3.79 36.57
CA VAL A 263 -4.21 -4.64 36.65
C VAL A 263 -4.49 -4.97 38.11
N VAL A 264 -5.63 -4.51 38.62
CA VAL A 264 -6.07 -4.80 39.99
C VAL A 264 -6.81 -6.14 40.03
N VAL A 265 -6.40 -7.01 40.96
CA VAL A 265 -6.98 -8.33 41.18
C VAL A 265 -7.44 -8.43 42.63
N TYR A 266 -8.73 -8.68 42.82
CA TYR A 266 -9.32 -8.91 44.13
C TYR A 266 -9.45 -10.41 44.36
N SER A 267 -9.06 -10.89 45.53
CA SER A 267 -9.10 -12.31 45.88
C SER A 267 -9.36 -12.49 47.36
N ASN A 268 -10.01 -13.58 47.72
CA ASN A 268 -10.36 -13.87 49.10
C ASN A 268 -10.00 -15.31 49.44
N GLY A 269 -9.79 -15.57 50.72
CA GLY A 269 -9.66 -16.91 51.26
C GLY A 269 -10.04 -16.93 52.73
N GLN A 270 -10.13 -18.12 53.30
CA GLN A 270 -10.55 -18.32 54.67
C GLN A 270 -9.73 -19.44 55.26
N THR A 271 -9.22 -19.26 56.48
CA THR A 271 -8.50 -20.31 57.20
C THR A 271 -9.46 -21.29 57.86
N GLY A 272 -8.96 -22.49 58.16
CA GLY A 272 -9.74 -23.48 58.90
C GLY A 272 -10.05 -23.00 60.32
N ALA A 273 -11.07 -23.60 60.95
CA ALA A 273 -11.52 -23.24 62.31
C ALA A 273 -10.56 -23.69 63.45
N VAL A 274 -9.27 -23.90 63.16
CA VAL A 274 -8.28 -24.39 64.12
C VAL A 274 -7.65 -23.20 64.83
N ALA A 275 -7.66 -23.21 66.18
CA ALA A 275 -7.02 -22.16 66.97
C ALA A 275 -5.49 -22.22 66.84
N GLY A 276 -4.88 -21.05 66.58
CA GLY A 276 -3.43 -20.87 66.47
C GLY A 276 -2.97 -20.43 65.08
N PRO A 277 -1.67 -20.10 64.92
CA PRO A 277 -1.11 -19.62 63.66
C PRO A 277 -1.35 -20.59 62.51
N SER A 278 -1.84 -20.08 61.39
CA SER A 278 -2.15 -20.87 60.21
C SER A 278 -1.64 -20.18 58.94
N ASN A 279 -1.13 -20.99 58.02
CA ASN A 279 -0.69 -20.55 56.69
C ASN A 279 -1.77 -20.87 55.66
N ILE A 280 -2.20 -19.86 54.92
CA ILE A 280 -3.11 -20.01 53.78
C ILE A 280 -2.44 -19.50 52.50
N THR A 281 -2.69 -20.17 51.39
CA THR A 281 -2.32 -19.69 50.06
C THR A 281 -3.55 -19.14 49.36
N ILE A 282 -3.54 -17.84 49.06
CA ILE A 282 -4.57 -17.17 48.28
C ILE A 282 -4.21 -17.27 46.79
N TYR A 283 -5.15 -17.74 45.99
CA TYR A 283 -4.99 -17.83 44.53
C TYR A 283 -5.68 -16.64 43.87
N ALA A 284 -4.90 -15.69 43.37
CA ALA A 284 -5.41 -14.55 42.64
C ALA A 284 -5.39 -14.80 41.14
N LYS A 285 -6.56 -14.72 40.52
CA LYS A 285 -6.77 -14.99 39.10
C LYS A 285 -7.55 -13.87 38.43
N LYS A 286 -7.10 -13.40 37.27
CA LYS A 286 -7.79 -12.38 36.48
C LYS A 286 -7.64 -12.65 34.98
N ASP A 287 -8.76 -12.66 34.28
CA ASP A 287 -8.76 -12.66 32.83
C ASP A 287 -8.54 -11.25 32.30
N VAL A 288 -7.60 -11.13 31.37
CA VAL A 288 -7.17 -9.90 30.73
C VAL A 288 -7.02 -10.11 29.23
N LYS A 289 -6.77 -9.01 28.51
CA LYS A 289 -6.48 -9.04 27.08
C LYS A 289 -5.14 -8.36 26.84
N ASP A 290 -4.24 -9.10 26.21
CA ASP A 290 -3.09 -8.53 25.53
C ASP A 290 -3.52 -8.06 24.12
N THR A 291 -2.69 -7.25 23.47
CA THR A 291 -2.95 -6.82 22.08
C THR A 291 -1.72 -6.92 21.18
N SER A 292 -1.96 -6.96 19.88
CA SER A 292 -0.92 -6.92 18.83
C SER A 292 -1.43 -6.19 17.60
N CYS A 293 -0.62 -5.27 17.06
CA CYS A 293 -0.93 -4.50 15.85
C CYS A 293 0.38 -4.15 15.11
N TYR A 294 0.38 -4.28 13.79
CA TYR A 294 1.54 -4.01 12.94
C TYR A 294 1.25 -2.84 11.99
N THR A 295 2.18 -1.90 11.95
CA THR A 295 2.23 -0.88 10.89
C THR A 295 3.41 -1.19 9.98
N GLU A 296 3.23 -1.05 8.68
CA GLU A 296 4.24 -1.42 7.68
C GLU A 296 4.52 -0.22 6.78
N LYS A 297 5.80 0.16 6.66
CA LYS A 297 6.28 1.21 5.75
C LYS A 297 6.59 0.61 4.37
N GLY A 298 6.88 1.47 3.41
CA GLY A 298 7.23 1.08 2.04
C GLY A 298 6.10 1.28 1.03
N ALA A 299 6.49 1.41 -0.23
CA ALA A 299 5.60 1.81 -1.32
C ALA A 299 4.76 0.65 -1.87
N LEU A 300 5.32 -0.55 -1.95
CA LEU A 300 4.65 -1.72 -2.52
C LEU A 300 3.64 -2.33 -1.54
N LYS A 301 2.57 -2.91 -2.09
CA LYS A 301 1.62 -3.75 -1.36
C LYS A 301 1.74 -5.17 -1.87
N ILE A 302 2.36 -6.04 -1.07
CA ILE A 302 2.60 -7.43 -1.44
C ILE A 302 1.61 -8.34 -0.70
N PRO A 303 0.83 -9.18 -1.41
CA PRO A 303 -0.10 -10.08 -0.75
C PRO A 303 0.64 -11.24 -0.08
N MET A 304 0.23 -11.57 1.15
CA MET A 304 0.77 -12.71 1.91
C MET A 304 0.09 -14.02 1.50
N ALA A 305 0.87 -15.09 1.34
CA ALA A 305 0.38 -16.40 0.93
C ALA A 305 -0.53 -17.05 1.99
N ASN A 306 -0.22 -16.85 3.27
CA ASN A 306 -1.03 -17.30 4.39
C ASN A 306 -1.35 -16.10 5.30
N GLU A 307 -2.54 -15.53 5.11
CA GLU A 307 -3.00 -14.34 5.86
C GLU A 307 -3.38 -14.69 7.30
N GLU A 308 -3.68 -15.96 7.59
CA GLU A 308 -4.00 -16.46 8.93
C GLU A 308 -2.76 -16.95 9.70
N GLN A 309 -1.57 -16.81 9.12
CA GLN A 309 -0.33 -17.23 9.75
C GLN A 309 -0.13 -16.46 11.07
N MET A 310 0.11 -17.22 12.14
CA MET A 310 0.32 -16.71 13.48
C MET A 310 1.82 -16.63 13.79
N PHE A 311 2.28 -15.47 14.26
CA PHE A 311 3.68 -15.17 14.55
C PHE A 311 3.94 -15.02 16.04
N LEU A 312 5.15 -15.36 16.47
CA LEU A 312 5.62 -15.04 17.81
C LEU A 312 5.65 -13.51 17.95
N ARG A 313 5.19 -13.02 19.10
CA ARG A 313 5.17 -11.60 19.44
C ARG A 313 6.18 -11.33 20.56
N PRO A 314 6.69 -10.09 20.69
CA PRO A 314 7.61 -9.76 21.76
C PRO A 314 7.02 -9.96 23.16
N ALA A 315 7.90 -10.14 24.15
CA ALA A 315 7.55 -10.30 25.56
C ALA A 315 8.18 -9.20 26.41
N ILE A 316 7.67 -9.04 27.64
CA ILE A 316 8.28 -8.21 28.68
C ILE A 316 8.73 -9.08 29.84
N ILE A 317 10.01 -9.01 30.19
CA ILE A 317 10.60 -9.68 31.36
C ILE A 317 11.32 -8.62 32.18
N ALA A 318 11.00 -8.54 33.48
CA ALA A 318 11.57 -7.56 34.40
C ALA A 318 11.50 -6.10 33.88
N GLY A 319 10.41 -5.75 33.18
CA GLY A 319 10.22 -4.43 32.58
C GLY A 319 11.05 -4.16 31.32
N GLN A 320 11.81 -5.15 30.83
CA GLN A 320 12.62 -5.06 29.62
C GLN A 320 11.93 -5.74 28.44
N PHE A 321 12.11 -5.16 27.25
CA PHE A 321 11.66 -5.73 25.99
C PHE A 321 12.49 -6.94 25.57
N ILE A 322 11.83 -8.01 25.17
CA ILE A 322 12.45 -9.24 24.69
C ILE A 322 11.90 -9.57 23.30
N ALA A 323 12.77 -9.57 22.30
CA ALA A 323 12.45 -10.01 20.95
C ALA A 323 12.41 -11.55 20.85
N PRO A 324 11.51 -12.15 20.04
CA PRO A 324 11.45 -13.61 19.86
C PRO A 324 12.70 -14.26 19.26
N GLY A 325 13.55 -13.47 18.58
CA GLY A 325 14.59 -13.97 17.68
C GLY A 325 15.76 -14.71 18.32
N ASN A 326 16.00 -14.62 19.64
CA ASN A 326 17.19 -15.21 20.29
C ASN A 326 17.03 -15.37 21.84
N PHE A 327 15.87 -15.82 22.34
CA PHE A 327 15.74 -16.09 23.79
C PHE A 327 16.14 -17.53 24.13
N SER A 328 17.02 -17.69 25.12
CA SER A 328 17.45 -18.98 25.65
C SER A 328 17.37 -18.95 27.17
N SER A 329 16.91 -20.06 27.76
CA SER A 329 16.92 -20.30 29.21
C SER A 329 18.24 -20.91 29.72
N GLY A 330 19.28 -20.97 28.87
CA GLY A 330 20.58 -21.56 29.22
C GLY A 330 20.72 -23.06 28.86
N GLU A 331 19.62 -23.73 28.47
CA GLU A 331 19.65 -25.15 28.09
C GLU A 331 19.11 -25.40 26.68
N MET A 332 18.06 -24.68 26.25
CA MET A 332 17.49 -24.67 24.88
C MET A 332 16.75 -23.35 24.58
N PRO A 333 16.42 -23.03 23.31
CA PRO A 333 15.49 -21.94 22.99
C PRO A 333 14.09 -22.21 23.58
N ASP A 334 13.62 -21.34 24.47
CA ASP A 334 12.27 -21.41 25.04
C ASP A 334 11.37 -20.37 24.38
N SER A 335 10.35 -20.83 23.66
CA SER A 335 9.40 -19.95 22.97
C SER A 335 8.09 -19.72 23.73
N THR A 336 7.90 -20.39 24.88
CA THR A 336 6.64 -20.34 25.64
C THR A 336 6.31 -18.94 26.12
N ILE A 337 7.33 -18.14 26.44
CA ILE A 337 7.18 -16.75 26.88
C ILE A 337 6.59 -15.82 25.81
N PHE A 338 6.68 -16.20 24.54
CA PHE A 338 6.17 -15.42 23.39
C PHE A 338 4.79 -15.91 22.92
N LEU A 339 4.21 -16.87 23.64
CA LEU A 339 2.86 -17.37 23.40
C LEU A 339 1.84 -16.59 24.24
N PRO A 340 0.57 -16.53 23.80
CA PRO A 340 0.06 -16.95 22.48
C PRO A 340 0.54 -16.04 21.33
N ARG A 341 0.55 -16.62 20.12
CA ARG A 341 0.92 -15.95 18.86
C ARG A 341 -0.16 -14.97 18.40
N ALA A 342 0.18 -14.10 17.45
CA ALA A 342 -0.76 -13.14 16.84
C ALA A 342 -0.57 -13.07 15.31
N PRO A 343 -1.63 -12.74 14.55
CA PRO A 343 -1.51 -12.56 13.11
C PRO A 343 -0.78 -11.26 12.78
N TYR A 344 -0.21 -11.21 11.58
CA TYR A 344 0.37 -9.98 11.03
C TYR A 344 -0.75 -9.11 10.42
N THR A 345 -1.19 -8.10 11.15
CA THR A 345 -2.32 -7.25 10.73
C THR A 345 -2.18 -5.83 11.25
N SER A 346 -2.71 -4.88 10.48
CA SER A 346 -2.81 -3.46 10.86
C SER A 346 -3.99 -3.13 11.76
N THR A 347 -4.87 -4.10 12.01
CA THR A 347 -5.97 -3.96 12.97
C THR A 347 -5.54 -4.57 14.30
N THR A 348 -5.88 -3.90 15.40
CA THR A 348 -5.60 -4.42 16.75
C THR A 348 -6.23 -5.80 16.93
N TYR A 349 -5.38 -6.81 17.13
CA TYR A 349 -5.78 -8.16 17.48
C TYR A 349 -5.76 -8.32 19.01
N GLU A 350 -6.88 -8.73 19.58
CA GLU A 350 -7.01 -8.98 21.02
C GLU A 350 -6.68 -10.44 21.35
N ILE A 351 -5.95 -10.63 22.43
CA ILE A 351 -5.43 -11.94 22.82
C ILE A 351 -5.84 -12.24 24.26
N PRO A 352 -6.80 -13.15 24.48
CA PRO A 352 -7.23 -13.55 25.81
C PRO A 352 -6.07 -14.17 26.59
N LYS A 353 -5.91 -13.77 27.84
CA LYS A 353 -4.89 -14.28 28.75
C LYS A 353 -5.43 -14.31 30.16
N THR A 354 -5.06 -15.33 30.93
CA THR A 354 -5.33 -15.36 32.37
C THR A 354 -4.03 -15.10 33.13
N LEU A 355 -4.05 -14.11 34.02
CA LEU A 355 -3.01 -13.90 35.01
C LEU A 355 -3.35 -14.71 36.27
N SER A 356 -2.39 -15.46 36.77
CA SER A 356 -2.51 -16.25 38.00
C SER A 356 -1.29 -16.01 38.88
N VAL A 357 -1.51 -15.64 40.15
CA VAL A 357 -0.45 -15.52 41.16
C VAL A 357 -0.90 -16.13 42.48
N THR A 358 0.04 -16.68 43.23
CA THR A 358 -0.17 -17.24 44.56
C THR A 358 0.39 -16.30 45.62
N ILE A 359 -0.40 -16.02 46.66
CA ILE A 359 0.00 -15.19 47.79
C ILE A 359 -0.04 -16.04 49.06
N PRO A 360 1.10 -16.40 49.67
CA PRO A 360 1.12 -16.99 50.99
C PRO A 360 0.78 -15.92 52.03
N VAL A 361 -0.11 -16.24 52.96
CA VAL A 361 -0.52 -15.37 54.07
C VAL A 361 -0.47 -16.20 55.35
N GLU A 362 0.20 -15.65 56.36
CA GLU A 362 0.22 -16.17 57.72
C GLU A 362 -0.78 -15.36 58.56
N VAL A 363 -1.63 -16.04 59.32
CA VAL A 363 -2.57 -15.41 60.25
C VAL A 363 -2.54 -16.13 61.59
N ASP A 364 -2.60 -15.36 62.67
CA ASP A 364 -2.52 -15.90 64.04
C ASP A 364 -3.81 -16.58 64.51
N GLU A 365 -4.94 -16.27 63.85
CA GLU A 365 -6.26 -16.75 64.24
C GLU A 365 -7.18 -17.02 63.03
N PRO A 366 -8.20 -17.90 63.19
CA PRO A 366 -9.19 -18.19 62.16
C PRO A 366 -9.81 -16.92 61.58
N SER A 367 -9.56 -16.65 60.30
CA SER A 367 -9.85 -15.37 59.67
C SER A 367 -10.37 -15.52 58.23
N LEU A 368 -11.15 -14.55 57.80
CA LEU A 368 -11.38 -14.20 56.41
C LEU A 368 -10.26 -13.25 55.95
N ILE A 369 -9.57 -13.62 54.87
CA ILE A 369 -8.51 -12.82 54.26
C ILE A 369 -9.04 -12.25 52.95
N LYS A 370 -8.88 -10.93 52.78
CA LYS A 370 -9.09 -10.23 51.50
C LYS A 370 -7.75 -9.69 51.00
N VAL A 371 -7.41 -10.01 49.76
CA VAL A 371 -6.16 -9.58 49.11
C VAL A 371 -6.49 -8.75 47.89
N THR A 372 -5.83 -7.60 47.78
CA THR A 372 -5.79 -6.81 46.55
C THR A 372 -4.37 -6.83 45.98
N THR A 373 -4.22 -7.41 44.80
CA THR A 373 -2.94 -7.53 44.09
C THR A 373 -2.91 -6.60 42.89
N TYR A 374 -1.74 -5.99 42.65
CA TYR A 374 -1.51 -5.04 41.56
C TYR A 374 -0.47 -5.60 40.59
N LEU A 375 -0.90 -6.01 39.41
CA LEU A 375 -0.04 -6.64 38.40
C LEU A 375 0.37 -5.64 37.30
N LYS A 376 1.63 -5.69 36.88
CA LYS A 376 2.20 -4.77 35.90
C LYS A 376 1.61 -4.97 34.51
N LYS A 377 1.33 -3.86 33.85
CA LYS A 377 0.81 -3.75 32.48
C LYS A 377 1.70 -2.81 31.68
N TYR A 378 1.98 -3.15 30.43
CA TYR A 378 2.88 -2.39 29.58
C TYR A 378 2.23 -2.05 28.24
N SER A 379 2.51 -0.84 27.76
CA SER A 379 2.40 -0.48 26.34
C SER A 379 3.77 -0.60 25.71
N VAL A 380 3.85 -1.27 24.56
CA VAL A 380 5.11 -1.53 23.88
C VAL A 380 5.02 -1.08 22.43
N LYS A 381 6.05 -0.37 21.98
CA LYS A 381 6.31 -0.09 20.57
C LYS A 381 7.68 -0.63 20.20
N ALA A 382 7.74 -1.53 19.22
CA ALA A 382 8.98 -2.09 18.73
C ALA A 382 9.05 -1.99 17.20
N ASP A 383 10.17 -1.52 16.67
CA ASP A 383 10.40 -1.52 15.23
C ASP A 383 10.80 -2.94 14.78
N TYR A 384 10.44 -3.29 13.55
CA TYR A 384 10.71 -4.61 12.98
C TYR A 384 11.00 -4.52 11.48
N THR A 385 11.63 -5.57 10.95
CA THR A 385 11.73 -5.86 9.52
C THR A 385 11.03 -7.20 9.23
N ILE A 386 10.06 -7.20 8.32
CA ILE A 386 9.46 -8.41 7.78
C ILE A 386 10.14 -8.78 6.47
N THR A 387 10.54 -10.04 6.35
CA THR A 387 11.12 -10.61 5.14
C THR A 387 10.14 -11.61 4.55
N MET A 388 9.78 -11.45 3.28
CA MET A 388 8.91 -12.38 2.57
C MET A 388 9.56 -12.88 1.28
N THR A 389 9.26 -14.12 0.91
CA THR A 389 9.89 -14.80 -0.22
C THR A 389 8.88 -15.36 -1.22
N TYR A 390 9.26 -15.33 -2.48
CA TYR A 390 8.53 -15.96 -3.59
C TYR A 390 9.46 -16.89 -4.38
N ARG A 391 9.04 -18.14 -4.54
CA ARG A 391 9.75 -19.12 -5.37
C ARG A 391 9.19 -19.06 -6.79
N ASN A 392 9.98 -18.53 -7.72
CA ASN A 392 9.73 -18.71 -9.14
C ASN A 392 10.34 -20.06 -9.56
N GLY A 393 9.55 -20.98 -10.11
CA GLY A 393 10.03 -22.31 -10.52
C GLY A 393 11.16 -22.29 -11.56
N ASN A 394 11.35 -21.15 -12.26
CA ASN A 394 12.40 -20.97 -13.26
C ASN A 394 13.68 -20.33 -12.70
N GLU A 395 13.72 -19.97 -11.41
CA GLU A 395 14.87 -19.33 -10.78
C GLU A 395 15.48 -20.22 -9.69
N ALA A 396 16.82 -20.23 -9.61
CA ALA A 396 17.54 -21.01 -8.60
C ALA A 396 17.30 -20.49 -7.18
N ASN A 397 17.16 -19.17 -7.03
CA ASN A 397 17.01 -18.49 -5.74
C ASN A 397 15.58 -17.97 -5.57
N ASP A 398 15.13 -17.95 -4.31
CA ASP A 398 13.91 -17.23 -3.95
C ASP A 398 14.08 -15.73 -4.18
N ARG A 399 13.02 -15.09 -4.67
CA ARG A 399 12.94 -13.64 -4.69
C ARG A 399 12.52 -13.16 -3.31
N GLU A 400 13.18 -12.13 -2.79
CA GLU A 400 12.98 -11.65 -1.43
C GLU A 400 12.50 -10.20 -1.47
N VAL A 401 11.46 -9.90 -0.68
CA VAL A 401 11.00 -8.54 -0.39
C VAL A 401 11.12 -8.27 1.10
N LYS A 402 11.42 -7.02 1.47
CA LYS A 402 11.56 -6.57 2.85
C LYS A 402 10.76 -5.32 3.11
N PHE A 403 10.14 -5.24 4.28
CA PHE A 403 9.48 -4.03 4.75
C PHE A 403 9.85 -3.75 6.19
N LYS A 404 10.14 -2.48 6.50
CA LYS A 404 10.25 -2.01 7.89
C LYS A 404 8.89 -1.62 8.41
N GLY A 405 8.70 -1.72 9.71
CA GLY A 405 7.46 -1.32 10.35
C GLY A 405 7.63 -1.09 11.84
N SER A 406 6.52 -0.73 12.49
CA SER A 406 6.43 -0.67 13.95
C SER A 406 5.29 -1.57 14.41
N TRP A 407 5.58 -2.41 15.39
CA TRP A 407 4.62 -3.22 16.12
C TRP A 407 4.22 -2.52 17.41
N TYR A 408 2.95 -2.65 17.77
CA TYR A 408 2.35 -2.10 18.98
C TYR A 408 1.61 -3.20 19.73
N GLY A 409 1.78 -3.25 21.05
CA GLY A 409 1.09 -4.23 21.87
C GLY A 409 0.90 -3.78 23.32
N ILE A 410 -0.20 -4.25 23.90
CA ILE A 410 -0.43 -4.24 25.34
C ILE A 410 -0.04 -5.61 25.89
N ILE A 411 0.82 -5.63 26.89
CA ILE A 411 1.31 -6.85 27.54
C ILE A 411 1.00 -6.78 29.04
N ASN A 412 0.21 -7.73 29.52
CA ASN A 412 -0.05 -7.91 30.95
C ASN A 412 0.90 -9.00 31.51
N THR A 413 1.49 -8.73 32.67
CA THR A 413 2.47 -9.62 33.32
C THR A 413 2.00 -10.02 34.72
N THR A 414 2.60 -11.07 35.28
CA THR A 414 2.38 -11.49 36.68
C THR A 414 3.31 -10.80 37.68
N SER A 415 4.18 -9.90 37.21
CA SER A 415 5.06 -9.11 38.07
C SER A 415 4.25 -8.08 38.87
N LYS A 416 4.56 -7.94 40.16
CA LYS A 416 3.86 -6.98 41.04
C LYS A 416 4.29 -5.54 40.73
N ALA A 417 3.31 -4.64 40.64
CA ALA A 417 3.53 -3.20 40.49
C ALA A 417 3.82 -2.54 41.85
N LYS A 418 3.18 -3.03 42.91
CA LYS A 418 3.39 -2.62 44.30
C LYS A 418 3.05 -3.80 45.24
N PRO A 419 3.40 -3.72 46.54
CA PRO A 419 3.03 -4.75 47.52
C PRO A 419 1.51 -5.03 47.54
N ASP A 420 1.13 -6.25 47.92
CA ASP A 420 -0.27 -6.62 48.07
C ASP A 420 -0.89 -5.90 49.27
N GLU A 421 -2.16 -5.52 49.14
CA GLU A 421 -2.95 -5.01 50.26
C GLU A 421 -3.74 -6.18 50.86
N ILE A 422 -3.42 -6.55 52.09
CA ILE A 422 -4.01 -7.69 52.80
C ILE A 422 -4.84 -7.16 53.96
N VAL A 423 -6.11 -7.55 53.99
CA VAL A 423 -7.04 -7.26 55.10
C VAL A 423 -7.46 -8.58 55.72
N THR A 424 -7.15 -8.74 57.00
CA THR A 424 -7.51 -9.91 57.81
C THR A 424 -8.68 -9.56 58.71
N ILE A 425 -9.73 -10.38 58.67
CA ILE A 425 -10.96 -10.19 59.45
C ILE A 425 -11.19 -11.47 60.26
N PRO A 426 -11.11 -11.43 61.59
CA PRO A 426 -11.33 -12.62 62.43
C PRO A 426 -12.74 -13.19 62.22
N LEU A 427 -12.89 -14.52 62.23
CA LEU A 427 -14.19 -15.16 62.03
C LEU A 427 -15.07 -14.98 63.27
N GLU A 428 -16.35 -14.63 63.08
CA GLU A 428 -17.31 -14.37 64.18
C GLU A 428 -17.45 -15.56 65.15
N GLU A 429 -17.40 -16.79 64.64
CA GLU A 429 -17.49 -18.01 65.46
C GLU A 429 -16.31 -18.16 66.42
N TYR A 430 -15.12 -17.72 66.01
CA TYR A 430 -13.94 -17.66 66.86
C TYR A 430 -14.01 -16.50 67.86
N MET A 431 -14.51 -15.32 67.45
CA MET A 431 -14.76 -14.21 68.37
C MET A 431 -15.78 -14.59 69.47
N LYS A 432 -16.80 -15.39 69.13
CA LYS A 432 -17.78 -15.94 70.09
C LYS A 432 -17.18 -16.99 71.02
N SER A 433 -16.25 -17.82 70.56
CA SER A 433 -15.60 -18.83 71.41
C SER A 433 -14.63 -18.20 72.42
N LEU A 434 -13.92 -17.13 72.03
CA LEU A 434 -13.11 -16.30 72.95
C LEU A 434 -13.97 -15.63 74.03
N SER A 435 -15.12 -15.06 73.69
CA SER A 435 -16.01 -14.44 74.67
C SER A 435 -16.60 -15.45 75.67
N ASN A 436 -16.86 -16.68 75.23
CA ASN A 436 -17.39 -17.75 76.10
C ASN A 436 -16.31 -18.36 77.00
N ASN A 437 -15.05 -18.41 76.57
CA ASN A 437 -13.94 -18.94 77.36
C ASN A 437 -13.41 -17.95 78.41
N ASN A 438 -13.63 -16.63 78.24
CA ASN A 438 -13.24 -15.60 79.22
C ASN A 438 -14.29 -15.36 80.33
N LEU A 439 -15.38 -16.14 80.35
CA LEU A 439 -16.46 -16.09 81.35
C LEU A 439 -16.45 -17.27 82.33
N GLN A 440 -15.41 -18.11 82.28
CA GLN A 440 -15.05 -19.08 83.33
C GLN A 440 -13.85 -18.55 84.11
#